data_AF-A0A7S0B5I5-F1
#
_entry.id   AF-A0A7S0B5I5-F1
#
_cell.length_a   1.000
_cell.length_b   1.000
_cell.length_c   1.000
_cell.angle_alpha   90.00
_cell.angle_beta   90.00
_cell.angle_gamma   90.00
#
_symmetry.space_group_name_H-M   'P 1'
#
loop_
_entity.id
_entity.type
_entity.pdbx_description
1 polymer ?
#
loop_
_entity_poly.entity_id
_entity_poly.type
_entity_poly.pdbx_seq_one_letter_code
_entity_poly.pdbx_strand_id
1 'polypeptide(L)'
;MEVRGNLLREERKELLSRWAGTGFKRTAAVMIGEPPLPFKERSQELTLKAKQVASDAAFYTKQAEERRKKDAERNQKLLEKQRRRAEREAKKKQEALRKKVEEQNKAKEKAEQGEAGKEEDAEKDQEKEPEKEPEKEKEQEKEQAKEQEKEQEKEQEKEQEEPAEQEAKEEEQESEEQEEEEPEEAPPKVELTAEEKQEWFRKTAVPDLGVYAMNTSFMKFSVPDDGEGFDEIRYEWYDKDKCHEHLKQWVRDRKNTTRVEDIQPSEWFLNQCKEWQKVLQTWHTKLNQHKANMAKKVAAREARKKEAASKAAAAAAKAKEAKEKAEAEKEKENAGNAEVKQSEEAEAEAAAPAVEEAPAEPEDEEEEPDFEKLDVFGVEDILDIGGGQPLFSAFQFEDWTMMGLRFELYLLTHAFKRDVNDPDRVGIHLEHLPFYYNKYYKKSLNTKFFGVETVKDLLHLVRDCIVVRGKNKVVEANLPAEMESWQIFVMLTEEARRDRMRRVDLGDDSARLKLTPQTVQSTTANTTKPQGVTIPRPGGGGGGSSGG
;
A
#
# COMPACT_ATOMS: atom_id res chain seq x y z
N MET A 1 22.83 33.21 12.08
CA MET A 1 24.25 32.84 11.83
C MET A 1 24.34 32.41 10.37
N GLU A 2 25.25 32.95 9.57
CA GLU A 2 25.47 32.45 8.19
C GLU A 2 26.24 31.13 8.25
N VAL A 3 25.53 30.04 8.55
CA VAL A 3 26.15 28.71 8.74
C VAL A 3 26.84 28.24 7.46
N ARG A 4 26.19 28.44 6.30
CA ARG A 4 26.74 28.08 4.99
C ARG A 4 28.04 28.82 4.68
N GLY A 5 28.05 30.14 4.90
CA GLY A 5 29.23 30.99 4.66
C GLY A 5 30.46 30.55 5.43
N ASN A 6 30.25 30.05 6.65
CA ASN A 6 31.33 29.54 7.49
C ASN A 6 31.89 28.19 7.03
N LEU A 7 31.13 27.39 6.27
CA LEU A 7 31.56 26.07 5.80
C LEU A 7 32.24 26.11 4.43
N LEU A 8 32.05 27.20 3.67
CA LEU A 8 32.57 27.36 2.31
C LEU A 8 33.74 28.33 2.26
N ARG A 9 34.89 27.86 1.76
CA ARG A 9 36.13 28.65 1.65
C ARG A 9 35.91 29.99 0.94
N GLU A 10 35.24 29.96 -0.21
CA GLU A 10 35.04 31.17 -1.02
C GLU A 10 34.17 32.20 -0.29
N GLU A 11 33.10 31.75 0.39
CA GLU A 11 32.22 32.64 1.16
C GLU A 11 32.94 33.18 2.42
N ARG A 12 33.76 32.36 3.11
CA ARG A 12 34.64 32.84 4.21
C ARG A 12 35.61 33.91 3.73
N LYS A 13 36.28 33.69 2.60
CA LYS A 13 37.23 34.63 2.02
C LYS A 13 36.57 35.95 1.61
N GLU A 14 35.38 35.88 1.00
CA GLU A 14 34.60 37.07 0.67
C GLU A 14 34.20 37.84 1.93
N LEU A 15 33.72 37.15 2.96
CA LEU A 15 33.38 37.76 4.25
C LEU A 15 34.59 38.45 4.87
N LEU A 16 35.75 37.79 4.91
CA LEU A 16 37.00 38.36 5.44
C LEU A 16 37.47 39.60 4.67
N SER A 17 37.23 39.67 3.36
CA SER A 17 37.62 40.83 2.55
C SER A 17 36.96 42.12 3.00
N ARG A 18 35.74 42.04 3.56
CA ARG A 18 34.99 43.20 4.09
C ARG A 18 35.63 43.79 5.35
N TRP A 19 36.49 43.01 6.02
CA TRP A 19 37.21 43.43 7.23
C TRP A 19 38.66 43.81 6.95
N ALA A 20 39.12 43.75 5.70
CA ALA A 20 40.46 44.17 5.34
C ALA A 20 40.65 45.67 5.64
N GLY A 21 41.73 46.02 6.36
CA GLY A 21 42.06 47.41 6.70
C GLY A 21 41.26 48.02 7.86
N THR A 22 40.41 47.25 8.54
CA THR A 22 39.59 47.73 9.67
C THR A 22 40.31 47.73 11.03
N GLY A 23 41.51 47.15 11.11
CA GLY A 23 42.27 47.02 12.36
C GLY A 23 41.75 45.94 13.31
N PHE A 24 40.68 45.23 12.96
CA PHE A 24 40.18 44.09 13.75
C PHE A 24 41.03 42.84 13.51
N LYS A 25 41.25 42.05 14.57
CA LYS A 25 41.87 40.73 14.50
C LYS A 25 40.84 39.70 14.04
N ARG A 26 41.12 38.99 12.95
CA ARG A 26 40.25 37.99 12.33
C ARG A 26 40.66 36.61 12.81
N THR A 27 39.86 36.04 13.72
CA THR A 27 40.11 34.72 14.30
C THR A 27 39.04 33.73 13.83
N ALA A 28 39.45 32.56 13.33
CA ALA A 28 38.56 31.44 13.10
C ALA A 28 38.60 30.50 14.30
N ALA A 29 37.43 30.08 14.81
CA ALA A 29 37.32 29.02 15.81
C ALA A 29 36.71 27.77 15.16
N VAL A 30 37.41 26.65 15.24
CA VAL A 30 37.03 25.36 14.64
C VAL A 30 36.67 24.39 15.76
N MET A 31 35.41 23.96 15.74
CA MET A 31 34.82 23.00 16.68
C MET A 31 34.28 21.83 15.88
N ILE A 32 35.10 20.80 15.67
CA ILE A 32 34.75 19.58 14.92
C ILE A 32 35.14 18.37 15.78
N GLY A 33 34.30 17.34 15.79
CA GLY A 33 34.57 16.08 16.46
C GLY A 33 33.87 15.91 17.81
N GLU A 34 34.53 15.19 18.71
CA GLU A 34 34.01 14.92 20.04
C GLU A 34 34.08 16.18 20.91
N PRO A 35 32.92 16.71 21.39
CA PRO A 35 32.91 17.91 22.19
C PRO A 35 33.39 17.63 23.63
N PRO A 36 33.83 18.66 24.37
CA PRO A 36 34.30 18.52 25.75
C PRO A 36 33.15 18.12 26.68
N LEU A 37 33.49 17.48 27.83
CA LEU A 37 32.52 16.98 28.81
C LEU A 37 31.44 18.02 29.21
N PRO A 38 31.77 19.30 29.50
CA PRO A 38 30.75 20.28 29.90
C PRO A 38 29.72 20.55 28.79
N PHE A 39 30.12 20.44 27.53
CA PHE A 39 29.19 20.57 26.41
C PHE A 39 28.24 19.38 26.34
N LYS A 40 28.74 18.16 26.53
CA LYS A 40 27.92 16.94 26.55
C LYS A 40 26.88 16.97 27.67
N GLU A 41 27.30 17.35 28.89
CA GLU A 41 26.40 17.49 30.05
C GLU A 41 25.30 18.53 29.78
N ARG A 42 25.66 19.70 29.24
CA ARG A 42 24.70 20.74 28.88
C ARG A 42 23.74 20.29 27.77
N SER A 43 24.24 19.57 26.77
CA SER A 43 23.44 19.02 25.67
C SER A 43 22.42 18.00 26.18
N GLN A 44 22.85 17.10 27.09
CA GLN A 44 21.99 16.14 27.77
C GLN A 44 20.95 16.83 28.64
N GLU A 45 21.32 17.83 29.45
CA GLU A 45 20.39 18.59 30.28
C GLU A 45 19.30 19.28 29.44
N LEU A 46 19.69 19.91 28.33
CA LEU A 46 18.75 20.56 27.42
C LEU A 46 17.84 19.55 26.70
N THR A 47 18.36 18.36 26.37
CA THR A 47 17.59 17.29 25.75
C THR A 47 16.57 16.72 26.74
N LEU A 48 16.98 16.49 27.99
CA LEU A 48 16.10 16.07 29.08
C LEU A 48 14.99 17.09 29.32
N LYS A 49 15.33 18.38 29.40
CA LYS A 49 14.34 19.47 29.53
C LYS A 49 13.36 19.50 28.37
N ALA A 50 13.84 19.35 27.13
CA ALA A 50 12.96 19.31 25.96
C ALA A 50 12.02 18.09 25.97
N LYS A 51 12.52 16.94 26.41
CA LYS A 51 11.74 15.71 26.55
C LYS A 51 10.68 15.83 27.64
N GLN A 52 11.03 16.46 28.77
CA GLN A 52 10.08 16.77 29.83
C GLN A 52 8.98 17.71 29.31
N VAL A 53 9.34 18.82 28.65
CA VAL A 53 8.36 19.74 28.06
C VAL A 53 7.45 19.05 27.04
N ALA A 54 7.99 18.16 26.20
CA ALA A 54 7.19 17.40 25.25
C ALA A 54 6.24 16.40 25.94
N SER A 55 6.71 15.75 27.01
CA SER A 55 5.91 14.84 27.84
C SER A 55 4.79 15.58 28.58
N ASP A 56 5.12 16.71 29.20
CA ASP A 56 4.15 17.59 29.88
C ASP A 56 3.10 18.09 28.89
N ALA A 57 3.51 18.57 27.72
CA ALA A 57 2.60 19.02 26.68
C ALA A 57 1.67 17.91 26.17
N ALA A 58 2.20 16.69 25.94
CA ALA A 58 1.39 15.54 25.56
C ALA A 58 0.40 15.14 26.66
N PHE A 59 0.84 15.16 27.91
CA PHE A 59 0.01 14.89 29.09
C PHE A 59 -1.15 15.88 29.21
N TYR A 60 -0.87 17.19 29.18
CA TYR A 60 -1.91 18.22 29.25
C TYR A 60 -2.84 18.21 28.03
N THR A 61 -2.33 17.89 26.83
CA THR A 61 -3.16 17.74 25.63
C THR A 61 -4.16 16.59 25.82
N LYS A 62 -3.69 15.45 26.33
CA LYS A 62 -4.54 14.29 26.60
C LYS A 62 -5.58 14.59 27.70
N GLN A 63 -5.17 15.24 28.78
CA GLN A 63 -6.08 15.64 29.85
C GLN A 63 -7.16 16.62 29.33
N ALA A 64 -6.78 17.58 28.48
CA ALA A 64 -7.72 18.50 27.84
C ALA A 64 -8.65 17.80 26.83
N GLU A 65 -8.19 16.78 26.10
CA GLU A 65 -9.03 15.95 25.24
C GLU A 65 -10.04 15.12 26.03
N GLU A 66 -9.61 14.53 27.15
CA GLU A 66 -10.49 13.78 28.05
C GLU A 66 -11.54 14.69 28.70
N ARG A 67 -11.14 15.87 29.21
CA ARG A 67 -12.09 16.88 29.72
C ARG A 67 -13.09 17.30 28.64
N ARG A 68 -12.64 17.62 27.43
CA ARG A 68 -13.53 17.98 26.30
C ARG A 68 -14.50 16.85 25.94
N LYS A 69 -14.06 15.59 26.00
CA LYS A 69 -14.92 14.43 25.72
C LYS A 69 -15.98 14.26 26.81
N LYS A 70 -15.60 14.41 28.08
CA LYS A 70 -16.54 14.38 29.23
C LYS A 70 -17.57 15.51 29.13
N ASP A 71 -17.14 16.74 28.83
CA ASP A 71 -18.03 17.88 28.64
C ASP A 71 -18.99 17.68 27.44
N ALA A 72 -18.49 17.12 26.34
CA ALA A 72 -19.33 16.80 25.18
C ALA A 72 -20.37 15.73 25.51
N GLU A 73 -20.00 14.69 26.27
CA GLU A 73 -20.93 13.65 26.74
C GLU A 73 -21.96 14.23 27.71
N ARG A 74 -21.55 15.09 28.64
CA ARG A 74 -22.45 15.80 29.57
C ARG A 74 -23.46 16.66 28.81
N ASN A 75 -22.99 17.47 27.86
CA ASN A 75 -23.85 18.30 27.02
C ASN A 75 -24.80 17.47 26.15
N GLN A 76 -24.35 16.32 25.65
CA GLN A 76 -25.20 15.42 24.87
C GLN A 76 -26.31 14.81 25.73
N LYS A 77 -26.00 14.38 26.96
CA LYS A 77 -27.00 13.87 27.93
C LYS A 77 -28.01 14.95 28.30
N LEU A 78 -27.57 16.19 28.54
CA LEU A 78 -28.44 17.34 28.82
C LEU A 78 -29.38 17.64 27.64
N LEU A 79 -28.85 17.69 26.42
CA LEU A 79 -29.67 17.90 25.22
C LEU A 79 -30.68 16.76 24.98
N GLU A 80 -30.30 15.52 25.27
CA GLU A 80 -31.21 14.37 25.16
C GLU A 80 -32.32 14.43 26.21
N LYS A 81 -31.99 14.74 27.47
CA LYS A 81 -32.97 14.98 28.55
C LYS A 81 -33.95 16.10 28.14
N GLN A 82 -33.45 17.24 27.65
CA GLN A 82 -34.27 18.35 27.17
C GLN A 82 -35.16 17.95 25.98
N ARG A 83 -34.63 17.21 24.99
CA ARG A 83 -35.41 16.72 23.85
C ARG A 83 -36.53 15.79 24.30
N ARG A 84 -36.27 14.88 25.24
CA ARG A 84 -37.27 13.97 25.80
C ARG A 84 -38.37 14.73 26.53
N ARG A 85 -38.03 15.79 27.27
CA ARG A 85 -39.02 16.67 27.92
C ARG A 85 -39.86 17.42 26.88
N ALA A 86 -39.23 18.06 25.90
CA ALA A 86 -39.94 18.77 24.82
C ALA A 86 -40.87 17.85 24.03
N GLU A 87 -40.47 16.60 23.75
CA GLU A 87 -41.31 15.60 23.08
C GLU A 87 -42.51 15.20 23.93
N ARG A 88 -42.31 14.98 25.25
CA ARG A 88 -43.42 14.69 26.19
C ARG A 88 -44.40 15.85 26.24
N GLU A 89 -43.93 17.09 26.34
CA GLU A 89 -44.78 18.28 26.33
C GLU A 89 -45.53 18.46 25.00
N ALA A 90 -44.84 18.26 23.87
CA ALA A 90 -45.46 18.33 22.55
C ALA A 90 -46.55 17.26 22.38
N LYS A 91 -46.32 16.04 22.87
CA LYS A 91 -47.32 14.96 22.84
C LYS A 91 -48.53 15.30 23.72
N LYS A 92 -48.32 15.83 24.93
CA LYS A 92 -49.41 16.32 25.79
C LYS A 92 -50.22 17.43 25.09
N LYS A 93 -49.56 18.42 24.48
CA LYS A 93 -50.19 19.51 23.72
C LYS A 93 -50.99 18.99 22.51
N GLN A 94 -50.46 18.02 21.76
CA GLN A 94 -51.15 17.40 20.64
C GLN A 94 -52.40 16.61 21.09
N GLU A 95 -52.31 15.88 22.20
CA GLU A 95 -53.46 15.15 22.74
C GLU A 95 -54.55 16.11 23.24
N ALA A 96 -54.16 17.21 23.91
CA ALA A 96 -55.09 18.26 24.33
C ALA A 96 -55.77 18.94 23.13
N LEU A 97 -55.00 19.30 22.09
CA LEU A 97 -55.57 19.84 20.85
C LEU A 97 -56.52 18.86 20.17
N ARG A 98 -56.19 17.56 20.14
CA ARG A 98 -57.05 16.53 19.57
C ARG A 98 -58.38 16.41 20.33
N LYS A 99 -58.35 16.45 21.67
CA LYS A 99 -59.56 16.48 22.50
C LYS A 99 -60.40 17.74 22.23
N LYS A 100 -59.78 18.92 22.16
CA LYS A 100 -60.47 20.19 21.82
C LYS A 100 -61.13 20.13 20.43
N VAL A 101 -60.45 19.56 19.42
CA VAL A 101 -61.03 19.40 18.07
C VAL A 101 -62.19 18.40 18.08
N GLU A 102 -62.08 17.29 18.82
CA GLU A 102 -63.16 16.31 18.92
C GLU A 102 -64.40 16.89 19.62
N GLU A 103 -64.21 17.69 20.67
CA GLU A 103 -65.28 18.43 21.34
C GLU A 103 -65.93 19.48 20.44
N GLN A 104 -65.13 20.26 19.70
CA GLN A 104 -65.65 21.22 18.72
C GLN A 104 -66.44 20.53 17.59
N ASN A 105 -65.99 19.37 17.13
CA ASN A 105 -66.73 18.60 16.12
C ASN A 105 -68.04 18.03 16.69
N LYS A 106 -68.05 17.54 17.94
CA LYS A 106 -69.29 17.12 18.62
C LYS A 106 -70.24 18.30 18.86
N ALA A 107 -69.72 19.49 19.16
CA ALA A 107 -70.53 20.70 19.30
C ALA A 107 -71.11 21.15 17.95
N LYS A 108 -70.35 21.03 16.85
CA LYS A 108 -70.83 21.31 15.49
C LYS A 108 -71.87 20.29 15.02
N GLU A 109 -71.70 18.99 15.27
CA GLU A 109 -72.74 17.98 14.98
C GLU A 109 -74.03 18.24 15.76
N LYS A 110 -73.93 18.69 17.02
CA LYS A 110 -75.11 19.11 17.80
C LYS A 110 -75.74 20.40 17.27
N ALA A 111 -74.96 21.32 16.70
CA ALA A 111 -75.48 22.53 16.06
C ALA A 111 -76.15 22.21 14.71
N GLU A 112 -75.58 21.32 13.89
CA GLU A 112 -76.18 20.85 12.63
C GLU A 112 -77.45 20.03 12.86
N GLN A 113 -77.53 19.24 13.94
CA GLN A 113 -78.79 18.60 14.36
C GLN A 113 -79.82 19.58 14.92
N GLY A 114 -79.41 20.80 15.32
CA GLY A 114 -80.28 21.89 15.73
C GLY A 114 -80.79 22.77 14.58
N GLU A 115 -80.12 22.76 13.42
CA GLU A 115 -80.44 23.59 12.26
C GLU A 115 -81.19 22.83 11.13
N ALA A 116 -81.24 21.50 11.17
CA ALA A 116 -82.08 20.67 10.28
C ALA A 116 -83.58 20.66 10.63
N GLY A 117 -84.02 21.57 11.50
CA GLY A 117 -85.40 21.67 11.98
C GLY A 117 -85.97 23.08 11.87
N LYS A 118 -85.75 23.80 10.75
CA LYS A 118 -86.54 24.98 10.34
C LYS A 118 -86.16 25.46 8.94
N GLU A 119 -86.68 24.78 7.92
CA GLU A 119 -86.94 25.37 6.60
C GLU A 119 -88.15 24.63 5.99
N GLU A 120 -89.35 25.03 6.39
CA GLU A 120 -90.52 25.03 5.50
C GLU A 120 -91.46 26.15 5.95
N ASP A 121 -91.83 26.98 4.99
CA ASP A 121 -92.83 28.04 4.99
C ASP A 121 -92.40 29.49 5.30
N ALA A 122 -92.74 30.35 4.34
CA ALA A 122 -92.34 31.73 4.17
C ALA A 122 -93.55 32.52 3.68
N GLU A 123 -94.07 33.47 4.48
CA GLU A 123 -94.95 34.53 3.93
C GLU A 123 -94.99 35.80 4.82
N LYS A 124 -94.52 36.92 4.23
CA LYS A 124 -95.02 38.33 4.26
C LYS A 124 -95.88 38.82 5.45
N ASP A 125 -95.55 39.95 6.07
CA ASP A 125 -95.92 41.34 5.68
C ASP A 125 -95.58 42.36 6.82
N GLN A 126 -95.72 43.64 6.49
CA GLN A 126 -95.32 44.93 7.10
C GLN A 126 -95.38 45.22 8.63
N GLU A 127 -94.43 46.09 9.01
CA GLU A 127 -94.39 47.15 10.05
C GLU A 127 -95.50 47.23 11.13
N LYS A 128 -95.11 47.02 12.40
CA LYS A 128 -95.17 48.00 13.52
C LYS A 128 -94.65 47.38 14.84
N GLU A 129 -93.74 48.09 15.50
CA GLU A 129 -93.23 47.89 16.89
C GLU A 129 -94.32 47.98 17.98
N PRO A 130 -94.09 47.68 19.30
CA PRO A 130 -92.88 47.21 20.02
C PRO A 130 -93.10 46.09 21.11
N GLU A 131 -92.00 45.74 21.81
CA GLU A 131 -91.84 45.18 23.18
C GLU A 131 -91.90 43.66 23.51
N LYS A 132 -90.72 43.21 24.04
CA LYS A 132 -90.42 42.37 25.23
C LYS A 132 -90.42 40.82 25.18
N GLU A 133 -89.21 40.29 25.51
CA GLU A 133 -88.79 39.18 26.42
C GLU A 133 -89.67 37.91 26.55
N PRO A 134 -89.10 36.69 26.71
CA PRO A 134 -87.88 36.36 27.47
C PRO A 134 -86.88 35.53 26.63
N GLU A 135 -85.63 35.23 26.99
CA GLU A 135 -85.15 34.24 27.96
C GLU A 135 -83.60 34.30 27.86
N LYS A 136 -82.86 35.10 28.63
CA LYS A 136 -82.35 34.84 29.99
C LYS A 136 -81.89 33.41 30.37
N GLU A 137 -82.30 32.33 29.71
CA GLU A 137 -81.75 30.98 29.96
C GLU A 137 -80.52 30.66 29.10
N LYS A 138 -80.42 31.19 27.87
CA LYS A 138 -79.24 30.97 27.01
C LYS A 138 -78.00 31.77 27.39
N GLU A 139 -78.13 32.79 28.24
CA GLU A 139 -77.02 33.64 28.67
C GLU A 139 -76.40 33.14 29.99
N GLN A 140 -77.22 32.59 30.90
CA GLN A 140 -76.73 31.99 32.15
C GLN A 140 -76.06 30.62 31.95
N GLU A 141 -76.56 29.78 31.03
CA GLU A 141 -75.93 28.49 30.72
C GLU A 141 -74.55 28.67 30.04
N LYS A 142 -74.39 29.77 29.30
CA LYS A 142 -73.14 30.15 28.62
C LYS A 142 -72.12 30.78 29.57
N GLU A 143 -72.57 31.41 30.65
CA GLU A 143 -71.71 31.98 31.69
C GLU A 143 -71.21 30.90 32.67
N GLN A 144 -72.09 29.96 33.08
CA GLN A 144 -71.70 28.82 33.93
C GLN A 144 -70.78 27.82 33.23
N ALA A 145 -70.99 27.54 31.93
CA ALA A 145 -70.07 26.70 31.16
C ALA A 145 -68.67 27.35 31.06
N LYS A 146 -68.60 28.68 30.93
CA LYS A 146 -67.34 29.43 30.82
C LYS A 146 -66.60 29.56 32.15
N GLU A 147 -67.33 29.51 33.27
CA GLU A 147 -66.73 29.53 34.61
C GLU A 147 -66.17 28.15 34.99
N GLN A 148 -66.87 27.06 34.65
CA GLN A 148 -66.36 25.68 34.82
C GLN A 148 -65.17 25.35 33.91
N GLU A 149 -65.16 25.83 32.66
CA GLU A 149 -64.02 25.66 31.76
C GLU A 149 -62.76 26.36 32.30
N LYS A 150 -62.95 27.51 32.96
CA LYS A 150 -61.88 28.33 33.53
C LYS A 150 -61.36 27.78 34.87
N GLU A 151 -62.20 27.11 35.65
CA GLU A 151 -61.79 26.39 36.86
C GLU A 151 -61.01 25.11 36.51
N GLN A 152 -61.45 24.35 35.49
CA GLN A 152 -60.72 23.17 35.00
C GLN A 152 -59.38 23.51 34.33
N GLU A 153 -59.28 24.62 33.59
CA GLU A 153 -57.98 25.09 33.06
C GLU A 153 -57.01 25.46 34.19
N LYS A 154 -57.49 26.04 35.29
CA LYS A 154 -56.66 26.42 36.44
C LYS A 154 -56.20 25.23 37.28
N GLU A 155 -57.05 24.22 37.44
CA GLU A 155 -56.69 22.99 38.16
C GLU A 155 -55.68 22.16 37.36
N GLN A 156 -55.82 22.10 36.02
CA GLN A 156 -54.83 21.48 35.13
C GLN A 156 -53.49 22.24 35.03
N GLU A 157 -53.49 23.57 35.18
CA GLU A 157 -52.26 24.36 35.29
C GLU A 157 -51.51 24.05 36.59
N LYS A 158 -52.23 23.98 37.72
CA LYS A 158 -51.62 23.68 39.02
C LYS A 158 -51.08 22.24 39.13
N GLU A 159 -51.78 21.26 38.58
CA GLU A 159 -51.35 19.86 38.59
C GLU A 159 -50.13 19.61 37.66
N GLN A 160 -49.82 20.56 36.76
CA GLN A 160 -48.63 20.52 35.91
C GLN A 160 -47.40 21.25 36.52
N GLU A 161 -47.60 22.22 37.41
CA GLU A 161 -46.51 23.02 37.99
C GLU A 161 -45.69 22.25 39.06
N GLU A 162 -46.35 21.50 39.94
CA GLU A 162 -45.67 20.72 41.00
C GLU A 162 -44.65 19.67 40.50
N PRO A 163 -44.96 18.80 39.51
CA PRO A 163 -43.99 17.82 39.02
C PRO A 163 -42.85 18.46 38.21
N ALA A 164 -43.05 19.65 37.64
CA ALA A 164 -41.99 20.38 36.92
C ALA A 164 -40.95 20.97 37.89
N GLU A 165 -41.39 21.45 39.06
CA GLU A 165 -40.51 22.01 40.09
C GLU A 165 -39.68 20.93 40.83
N GLN A 166 -40.24 19.73 41.01
CA GLN A 166 -39.51 18.57 41.53
C GLN A 166 -38.47 18.02 40.55
N GLU A 167 -38.80 17.89 39.25
CA GLU A 167 -37.83 17.48 38.23
C GLU A 167 -36.69 18.50 38.05
N ALA A 168 -36.93 19.79 38.30
CA ALA A 168 -35.90 20.83 38.24
C ALA A 168 -34.91 20.74 39.41
N LYS A 169 -35.39 20.42 40.62
CA LYS A 169 -34.53 20.25 41.81
C LYS A 169 -33.67 18.98 41.77
N GLU A 170 -34.19 17.87 41.26
CA GLU A 170 -33.38 16.67 41.03
C GLU A 170 -32.28 16.92 39.98
N GLU A 171 -32.54 17.78 38.98
CA GLU A 171 -31.57 18.12 37.94
C GLU A 171 -30.47 19.07 38.44
N GLU A 172 -30.77 19.99 39.36
CA GLU A 172 -29.74 20.78 40.06
C GLU A 172 -28.85 19.87 40.92
N GLN A 173 -29.43 18.92 41.69
CA GLN A 173 -28.66 17.99 42.51
C GLN A 173 -27.79 17.02 41.68
N GLU A 174 -28.30 16.48 40.57
CA GLU A 174 -27.52 15.59 39.68
C GLU A 174 -26.41 16.37 38.93
N SER A 175 -26.58 17.69 38.75
CA SER A 175 -25.55 18.57 38.18
C SER A 175 -24.44 18.92 39.16
N GLU A 176 -24.76 19.12 40.45
CA GLU A 176 -23.78 19.37 41.53
C GLU A 176 -22.95 18.12 41.86
N GLU A 177 -23.56 16.92 41.91
CA GLU A 177 -22.82 15.67 42.19
C GLU A 177 -21.83 15.28 41.07
N GLN A 178 -22.00 15.77 39.84
CA GLN A 178 -21.08 15.52 38.72
C GLN A 178 -19.92 16.52 38.63
N GLU A 179 -19.87 17.54 39.50
CA GLU A 179 -18.84 18.58 39.50
C GLU A 179 -17.67 18.29 40.47
N GLU A 180 -17.61 17.09 41.05
CA GLU A 180 -16.46 16.65 41.85
C GLU A 180 -15.20 16.57 40.97
N GLU A 181 -14.32 17.59 41.07
CA GLU A 181 -13.07 17.69 40.34
C GLU A 181 -12.19 16.46 40.59
N GLU A 182 -11.97 15.64 39.55
CA GLU A 182 -10.92 14.62 39.57
C GLU A 182 -9.56 15.27 39.88
N PRO A 183 -8.76 14.68 40.79
CA PRO A 183 -7.49 15.27 41.18
C PRO A 183 -6.56 15.40 39.97
N GLU A 184 -5.98 16.59 39.79
CA GLU A 184 -4.99 16.85 38.75
C GLU A 184 -3.74 15.99 38.99
N GLU A 185 -3.63 14.88 38.26
CA GLU A 185 -2.40 14.09 38.23
C GLU A 185 -1.24 14.92 37.66
N ALA A 186 -0.08 14.85 38.30
CA ALA A 186 1.12 15.52 37.83
C ALA A 186 1.70 14.81 36.59
N PRO A 187 2.34 15.54 35.66
CA PRO A 187 2.90 14.94 34.46
C PRO A 187 4.06 13.98 34.79
N PRO A 188 4.27 12.93 33.97
CA PRO A 188 5.30 11.93 34.23
C PRO A 188 6.70 12.50 34.07
N LYS A 189 7.60 12.20 35.02
CA LYS A 189 9.01 12.58 34.96
C LYS A 189 9.77 11.66 34.02
N VAL A 190 10.45 12.23 33.03
CA VAL A 190 11.15 11.47 31.98
C VAL A 190 12.64 11.39 32.28
N GLU A 191 13.28 10.28 31.89
CA GLU A 191 14.74 10.10 31.93
C GLU A 191 15.31 9.91 30.52
N LEU A 192 16.60 10.22 30.37
CA LEU A 192 17.32 9.95 29.12
C LEU A 192 17.67 8.47 29.00
N THR A 193 17.41 7.89 27.84
CA THR A 193 17.82 6.51 27.52
C THR A 193 19.33 6.41 27.34
N ALA A 194 19.86 5.17 27.34
CA ALA A 194 21.29 4.94 27.11
C ALA A 194 21.76 5.44 25.73
N GLU A 195 20.89 5.34 24.71
CA GLU A 195 21.16 5.82 23.35
C GLU A 195 21.19 7.37 23.30
N GLU A 196 20.23 8.04 23.95
CA GLU A 196 20.17 9.51 24.02
C GLU A 196 21.39 10.09 24.75
N LYS A 197 21.93 9.38 25.75
CA LYS A 197 23.16 9.80 26.45
C LYS A 197 24.41 9.73 25.57
N GLN A 198 24.41 8.90 24.51
CA GLN A 198 25.51 8.82 23.55
C GLN A 198 25.44 9.92 22.49
N GLU A 199 24.30 10.60 22.32
CA GLU A 199 24.19 11.71 21.37
C GLU A 199 24.89 12.96 21.92
N TRP A 200 25.90 13.45 21.18
CA TRP A 200 26.64 14.65 21.56
C TRP A 200 25.89 15.94 21.24
N PHE A 201 25.13 15.94 20.14
CA PHE A 201 24.44 17.10 19.60
C PHE A 201 22.93 16.88 19.65
N ARG A 202 22.21 17.82 20.26
CA ARG A 202 20.75 17.81 20.30
C ARG A 202 20.16 17.90 18.89
N LYS A 203 19.23 17.01 18.57
CA LYS A 203 18.42 17.11 17.35
C LYS A 203 17.35 18.19 17.52
N THR A 204 17.33 19.14 16.60
CA THR A 204 16.31 20.20 16.52
C THR A 204 15.31 19.89 15.42
N ALA A 205 14.09 20.42 15.54
CA ALA A 205 13.06 20.26 14.50
C ALA A 205 13.46 20.97 13.19
N VAL A 206 14.19 22.08 13.30
CA VAL A 206 14.70 22.84 12.16
C VAL A 206 16.22 22.57 12.04
N PRO A 207 16.70 22.03 10.92
CA PRO A 207 18.11 21.83 10.69
C PRO A 207 18.82 23.16 10.39
N ASP A 208 20.13 23.24 10.69
CA ASP A 208 20.93 24.45 10.48
C ASP A 208 21.05 24.89 9.02
N LEU A 209 20.96 23.92 8.10
CA LEU A 209 20.91 24.15 6.66
C LEU A 209 19.70 23.43 6.07
N GLY A 210 18.95 24.12 5.22
CA GLY A 210 17.90 23.51 4.41
C GLY A 210 18.46 22.36 3.57
N VAL A 211 17.65 21.32 3.34
CA VAL A 211 18.07 20.08 2.66
C VAL A 211 18.73 20.36 1.31
N TYR A 212 18.15 21.26 0.50
CA TYR A 212 18.72 21.66 -0.79
C TYR A 212 20.10 22.32 -0.66
N ALA A 213 20.24 23.29 0.25
CA ALA A 213 21.51 23.97 0.49
C ALA A 213 22.58 22.98 0.97
N MET A 214 22.24 22.08 1.90
CA MET A 214 23.14 21.04 2.38
C MET A 214 23.60 20.12 1.23
N ASN A 215 22.65 19.57 0.46
CA ASN A 215 22.96 18.60 -0.61
C ASN A 215 23.78 19.20 -1.77
N THR A 216 23.64 20.49 -2.03
CA THR A 216 24.37 21.18 -3.12
C THR A 216 25.74 21.71 -2.71
N SER A 217 26.01 21.86 -1.40
CA SER A 217 27.23 22.50 -0.91
C SER A 217 28.13 21.61 -0.07
N PHE A 218 27.65 20.48 0.47
CA PHE A 218 28.43 19.66 1.40
C PHE A 218 29.77 19.16 0.82
N MET A 219 29.83 18.89 -0.49
CA MET A 219 31.07 18.48 -1.17
C MET A 219 32.14 19.59 -1.20
N LYS A 220 31.73 20.84 -1.00
CA LYS A 220 32.60 22.03 -0.97
C LYS A 220 32.94 22.45 0.47
N PHE A 221 32.44 21.74 1.48
CA PHE A 221 32.75 22.07 2.87
C PHE A 221 34.23 21.89 3.15
N SER A 222 34.79 22.87 3.84
CA SER A 222 36.21 22.92 4.17
C SER A 222 36.42 23.53 5.54
N VAL A 223 37.47 23.09 6.21
CA VAL A 223 37.99 23.73 7.42
C VAL A 223 38.76 25.00 6.98
N PRO A 224 38.74 26.10 7.78
CA PRO A 224 39.54 27.29 7.52
C PRO A 224 41.02 26.95 7.27
N ASP A 225 41.59 27.61 6.27
CA ASP A 225 42.99 27.48 5.86
C ASP A 225 43.76 28.81 5.98
N ASP A 226 45.08 28.72 6.13
CA ASP A 226 45.97 29.85 6.35
C ASP A 226 45.96 30.82 5.14
N GLY A 227 45.63 30.31 3.94
CA GLY A 227 45.51 31.10 2.71
C GLY A 227 44.23 31.94 2.58
N GLU A 228 43.31 31.90 3.54
CA GLU A 228 42.04 32.65 3.50
C GLU A 228 42.13 34.08 4.08
N GLY A 229 43.20 34.38 4.82
CA GLY A 229 43.42 35.70 5.42
C GLY A 229 42.96 35.83 6.88
N PHE A 230 42.87 34.72 7.60
CA PHE A 230 42.73 34.73 9.06
C PHE A 230 44.06 35.10 9.73
N ASP A 231 44.00 35.88 10.81
CA ASP A 231 45.16 36.23 11.63
C ASP A 231 45.46 35.12 12.66
N GLU A 232 44.45 34.32 13.03
CA GLU A 232 44.57 33.17 13.94
C GLU A 232 43.49 32.12 13.64
N ILE A 233 43.86 30.83 13.59
CA ILE A 233 42.91 29.71 13.50
C ILE A 233 43.04 28.86 14.77
N ARG A 234 41.96 28.80 15.55
CA ARG A 234 41.87 28.06 16.81
C ARG A 234 41.12 26.76 16.60
N TYR A 235 41.70 25.67 17.06
CA TYR A 235 41.08 24.35 17.06
C TYR A 235 40.72 24.00 18.51
N GLU A 236 39.42 24.03 18.84
CA GLU A 236 38.97 23.93 20.24
C GLU A 236 38.66 22.50 20.69
N TRP A 237 38.26 21.62 19.77
CA TRP A 237 37.85 20.24 20.09
C TRP A 237 38.90 19.23 19.60
N TYR A 238 38.91 18.91 18.31
CA TYR A 238 39.97 18.15 17.68
C TYR A 238 41.10 19.06 17.20
N ASP A 239 42.29 18.50 17.08
CA ASP A 239 43.43 19.14 16.42
C ASP A 239 43.18 19.32 14.90
N LYS A 240 44.05 20.10 14.25
CA LYS A 240 43.95 20.44 12.83
C LYS A 240 43.78 19.21 11.94
N ASP A 241 44.67 18.23 12.07
CA ASP A 241 44.69 17.05 11.20
C ASP A 241 43.44 16.19 11.39
N LYS A 242 43.03 15.96 12.64
CA LYS A 242 41.79 15.23 12.94
C LYS A 242 40.54 15.97 12.47
N CYS A 243 40.51 17.31 12.51
CA CYS A 243 39.40 18.08 11.95
C CYS A 243 39.28 17.85 10.44
N HIS A 244 40.40 17.89 9.72
CA HIS A 244 40.42 17.63 8.28
C HIS A 244 40.02 16.18 7.95
N GLU A 245 40.52 15.20 8.69
CA GLU A 245 40.16 13.79 8.50
C GLU A 245 38.68 13.54 8.79
N HIS A 246 38.17 14.08 9.91
CA HIS A 246 36.77 13.96 10.29
C HIS A 246 35.84 14.57 9.24
N LEU A 247 36.16 15.78 8.75
CA LEU A 247 35.36 16.40 7.69
C LEU A 247 35.41 15.60 6.39
N LYS A 248 36.58 15.09 5.99
CA LYS A 248 36.71 14.24 4.78
C LYS A 248 35.87 12.97 4.91
N GLN A 249 35.94 12.29 6.05
CA GLN A 249 35.15 11.09 6.31
C GLN A 249 33.65 11.42 6.34
N TRP A 250 33.26 12.51 6.99
CA TRP A 250 31.87 12.98 6.98
C TRP A 250 31.37 13.29 5.58
N VAL A 251 32.15 14.01 4.75
CA VAL A 251 31.80 14.28 3.35
C VAL A 251 31.66 12.97 2.57
N ARG A 252 32.56 12.00 2.75
CA ARG A 252 32.48 10.68 2.11
C ARG A 252 31.23 9.90 2.52
N ASP A 253 30.93 9.84 3.81
CA ASP A 253 29.72 9.18 4.31
C ASP A 253 28.46 9.90 3.81
N ARG A 254 28.51 11.23 3.72
CA ARG A 254 27.42 12.03 3.17
C ARG A 254 27.25 11.86 1.67
N LYS A 255 28.34 11.70 0.90
CA LYS A 255 28.29 11.37 -0.54
C LYS A 255 27.59 10.05 -0.79
N ASN A 256 27.81 9.07 0.08
CA ASN A 256 27.23 7.74 -0.03
C ASN A 256 25.77 7.67 0.46
N THR A 257 25.32 8.62 1.30
CA THR A 257 23.95 8.65 1.85
C THR A 257 23.03 9.70 1.20
N THR A 258 23.60 10.68 0.51
CA THR A 258 22.85 11.70 -0.24
C THR A 258 22.52 11.20 -1.65
N ARG A 259 21.47 11.71 -2.28
CA ARG A 259 21.12 11.39 -3.67
C ARG A 259 21.79 12.37 -4.64
N VAL A 260 22.34 11.85 -5.73
CA VAL A 260 22.67 12.64 -6.94
C VAL A 260 21.45 12.68 -7.84
N GLU A 261 20.86 13.86 -7.99
CA GLU A 261 19.58 14.06 -8.67
C GLU A 261 19.72 14.19 -10.19
N ASP A 262 20.86 14.78 -10.61
CA ASP A 262 21.15 15.14 -12.00
C ASP A 262 21.82 14.02 -12.81
N ILE A 263 22.03 12.84 -12.21
CA ILE A 263 22.61 11.70 -12.92
C ILE A 263 21.75 11.33 -14.13
N GLN A 264 22.35 10.94 -15.24
CA GLN A 264 21.62 10.45 -16.40
C GLN A 264 22.24 9.13 -16.88
N PRO A 265 21.44 8.22 -17.45
CA PRO A 265 21.97 6.97 -17.98
C PRO A 265 22.94 7.25 -19.11
N SER A 266 24.16 6.71 -19.02
CA SER A 266 25.14 6.86 -20.08
C SER A 266 24.78 6.07 -21.34
N GLU A 267 25.46 6.42 -22.44
CA GLU A 267 25.41 5.65 -23.68
C GLU A 267 25.84 4.19 -23.45
N TRP A 268 26.80 3.94 -22.54
CA TRP A 268 27.20 2.59 -22.15
C TRP A 268 26.01 1.80 -21.61
N PHE A 269 25.28 2.34 -20.64
CA PHE A 269 24.09 1.69 -20.08
C PHE A 269 23.04 1.36 -21.16
N LEU A 270 22.76 2.34 -22.03
CA LEU A 270 21.76 2.18 -23.10
C LEU A 270 22.18 1.08 -24.09
N ASN A 271 23.47 1.00 -24.42
CA ASN A 271 23.99 -0.03 -25.31
C ASN A 271 23.93 -1.41 -24.65
N GLN A 272 24.29 -1.54 -23.37
CA GLN A 272 24.15 -2.79 -22.63
C GLN A 272 22.68 -3.25 -22.55
N CYS A 273 21.73 -2.33 -22.35
CA CYS A 273 20.30 -2.67 -22.41
C CYS A 273 19.89 -3.22 -23.77
N LYS A 274 20.35 -2.61 -24.87
CA LYS A 274 20.04 -3.08 -26.24
C LYS A 274 20.62 -4.46 -26.51
N GLU A 275 21.87 -4.68 -26.14
CA GLU A 275 22.50 -6.00 -26.28
C GLU A 275 21.73 -7.04 -25.46
N TRP A 276 21.29 -6.71 -24.23
CA TRP A 276 20.52 -7.63 -23.37
C TRP A 276 19.19 -8.02 -24.00
N GLN A 277 18.50 -7.05 -24.60
CA GLN A 277 17.29 -7.36 -25.34
C GLN A 277 17.54 -8.35 -26.49
N LYS A 278 18.65 -8.22 -27.22
CA LYS A 278 18.99 -9.20 -28.28
C LYS A 278 19.22 -10.60 -27.71
N VAL A 279 20.00 -10.71 -26.63
CA VAL A 279 20.29 -11.99 -25.98
C VAL A 279 19.02 -12.65 -25.45
N LEU A 280 18.15 -11.87 -24.79
CA LEU A 280 16.83 -12.34 -24.35
C LEU A 280 15.96 -12.86 -25.50
N GLN A 281 15.94 -12.15 -26.64
CA GLN A 281 15.19 -12.60 -27.82
C GLN A 281 15.72 -13.92 -28.36
N THR A 282 17.05 -14.10 -28.37
CA THR A 282 17.68 -15.37 -28.75
C THR A 282 17.24 -16.50 -27.82
N TRP A 283 17.24 -16.28 -26.50
CA TRP A 283 16.80 -17.28 -25.52
C TRP A 283 15.32 -17.63 -25.66
N HIS A 284 14.43 -16.64 -25.80
CA HIS A 284 13.01 -16.90 -26.05
C HIS A 284 12.77 -17.64 -27.36
N THR A 285 13.51 -17.29 -28.42
CA THR A 285 13.43 -18.00 -29.71
C THR A 285 13.81 -19.47 -29.54
N LYS A 286 14.90 -19.76 -28.82
CA LYS A 286 15.34 -21.13 -28.53
C LYS A 286 14.35 -21.90 -27.67
N LEU A 287 13.78 -21.28 -26.63
CA LEU A 287 12.73 -21.89 -25.83
C LEU A 287 11.51 -22.25 -26.68
N ASN A 288 11.08 -21.35 -27.56
CA ASN A 288 9.93 -21.59 -28.43
C ASN A 288 10.20 -22.69 -29.46
N GLN A 289 11.42 -22.75 -30.01
CA GLN A 289 11.86 -23.84 -30.88
C GLN A 289 11.82 -25.19 -30.14
N HIS A 290 12.37 -25.25 -28.93
CA HIS A 290 12.33 -26.45 -28.10
C HIS A 290 10.89 -26.89 -27.81
N LYS A 291 10.02 -25.97 -27.36
CA LYS A 291 8.60 -26.25 -27.11
C LYS A 291 7.88 -26.76 -28.37
N ALA A 292 8.16 -26.17 -29.53
CA ALA A 292 7.58 -26.62 -30.80
C ALA A 292 8.08 -28.03 -31.19
N ASN A 293 9.36 -28.33 -30.97
CA ASN A 293 9.92 -29.65 -31.23
C ASN A 293 9.34 -30.71 -30.28
N MET A 294 9.22 -30.39 -28.98
CA MET A 294 8.58 -31.28 -28.00
C MET A 294 7.11 -31.53 -28.34
N ALA A 295 6.36 -30.51 -28.74
CA ALA A 295 4.97 -30.68 -29.18
C ALA A 295 4.87 -31.60 -30.41
N LYS A 296 5.79 -31.48 -31.37
CA LYS A 296 5.86 -32.39 -32.54
C LYS A 296 6.19 -33.82 -32.13
N LYS A 297 7.15 -34.02 -31.21
CA LYS A 297 7.54 -35.34 -30.69
C LYS A 297 6.37 -36.01 -29.95
N VAL A 298 5.69 -35.28 -29.06
CA VAL A 298 4.51 -35.77 -28.35
C VAL A 298 3.37 -36.11 -29.32
N ALA A 299 3.07 -35.24 -30.29
CA ALA A 299 2.04 -35.51 -31.30
C ALA A 299 2.38 -36.73 -32.18
N ALA A 300 3.66 -36.90 -32.56
CA ALA A 300 4.11 -38.07 -33.30
C ALA A 300 4.01 -39.36 -32.46
N ARG A 301 4.37 -39.31 -31.17
CA ARG A 301 4.22 -40.44 -30.25
C ARG A 301 2.74 -40.80 -30.05
N GLU A 302 1.86 -39.82 -29.85
CA GLU A 302 0.42 -40.06 -29.76
C GLU A 302 -0.18 -40.63 -31.05
N ALA A 303 0.26 -40.14 -32.22
CA ALA A 303 -0.17 -40.68 -33.51
C ALA A 303 0.28 -42.15 -33.69
N ARG A 304 1.54 -42.46 -33.37
CA ARG A 304 2.05 -43.84 -33.37
C ARG A 304 1.29 -44.73 -32.39
N LYS A 305 0.98 -44.26 -31.17
CA LYS A 305 0.17 -45.00 -30.20
C LYS A 305 -1.24 -45.30 -30.73
N LYS A 306 -1.90 -44.33 -31.38
CA LYS A 306 -3.23 -44.52 -32.00
C LYS A 306 -3.18 -45.51 -33.16
N GLU A 307 -2.13 -45.47 -33.99
CA GLU A 307 -1.95 -46.41 -35.09
C GLU A 307 -1.65 -47.84 -34.58
N ALA A 308 -0.81 -47.97 -33.56
CA ALA A 308 -0.54 -49.25 -32.92
C ALA A 308 -1.80 -49.85 -32.29
N ALA A 309 -2.60 -49.03 -31.58
CA ALA A 309 -3.86 -49.46 -30.98
C ALA A 309 -4.90 -49.88 -32.04
N SER A 310 -5.00 -49.18 -33.18
CA SER A 310 -5.92 -49.56 -34.25
C SER A 310 -5.50 -50.85 -34.95
N LYS A 311 -4.19 -51.04 -35.18
CA LYS A 311 -3.63 -52.29 -35.70
C LYS A 311 -3.86 -53.47 -34.75
N ALA A 312 -3.64 -53.27 -33.45
CA ALA A 312 -3.92 -54.29 -32.43
C ALA A 312 -5.42 -54.65 -32.35
N ALA A 313 -6.30 -53.66 -32.41
CA ALA A 313 -7.76 -53.89 -32.43
C ALA A 313 -8.21 -54.65 -33.70
N ALA A 314 -7.65 -54.31 -34.87
CA ALA A 314 -7.92 -55.02 -36.12
C ALA A 314 -7.40 -56.47 -36.10
N ALA A 315 -6.22 -56.70 -35.51
CA ALA A 315 -5.67 -58.04 -35.33
C ALA A 315 -6.53 -58.87 -34.37
N ALA A 316 -6.97 -58.29 -33.25
CA ALA A 316 -7.87 -58.95 -32.30
C ALA A 316 -9.24 -59.30 -32.92
N ALA A 317 -9.81 -58.41 -33.74
CA ALA A 317 -11.06 -58.67 -34.45
C ALA A 317 -10.92 -59.83 -35.45
N LYS A 318 -9.83 -59.87 -36.23
CA LYS A 318 -9.53 -60.97 -37.15
C LYS A 318 -9.30 -62.30 -36.42
N ALA A 319 -8.61 -62.28 -35.28
CA ALA A 319 -8.40 -63.48 -34.46
C ALA A 319 -9.73 -64.02 -33.89
N LYS A 320 -10.64 -63.14 -33.48
CA LYS A 320 -11.98 -63.53 -33.03
C LYS A 320 -12.81 -64.14 -34.16
N GLU A 321 -12.81 -63.53 -35.34
CA GLU A 321 -13.53 -64.04 -36.51
C GLU A 321 -12.98 -65.41 -36.98
N ALA A 322 -11.66 -65.60 -36.92
CA ALA A 322 -11.03 -66.88 -37.22
C ALA A 322 -11.42 -67.97 -36.20
N LYS A 323 -11.52 -67.61 -34.91
CA LYS A 323 -11.95 -68.53 -33.85
C LYS A 323 -13.42 -68.92 -33.98
N GLU A 324 -14.30 -67.97 -34.30
CA GLU A 324 -15.74 -68.23 -34.55
C GLU A 324 -15.94 -69.11 -35.80
N LYS A 325 -15.15 -68.92 -36.87
CA LYS A 325 -15.19 -69.79 -38.05
C LYS A 325 -14.70 -71.20 -37.76
N ALA A 326 -13.65 -71.35 -36.95
CA ALA A 326 -13.14 -72.66 -36.53
C ALA A 326 -14.11 -73.40 -35.60
N GLU A 327 -14.82 -72.71 -34.70
CA GLU A 327 -15.90 -73.31 -33.89
C GLU A 327 -17.11 -73.71 -34.77
N ALA A 328 -17.49 -72.90 -35.76
CA ALA A 328 -18.59 -73.22 -36.67
C ALA A 328 -18.28 -74.37 -37.65
N GLU A 329 -17.02 -74.56 -38.03
CA GLU A 329 -16.59 -75.75 -38.81
C GLU A 329 -16.57 -77.01 -37.94
N LYS A 330 -16.12 -76.92 -36.67
CA LYS A 330 -16.20 -78.04 -35.72
C LYS A 330 -17.64 -78.46 -35.39
N GLU A 331 -18.59 -77.52 -35.39
CA GLU A 331 -20.02 -77.84 -35.25
C GLU A 331 -20.62 -78.51 -36.51
N LYS A 332 -20.07 -78.22 -37.71
CA LYS A 332 -20.52 -78.86 -38.96
C LYS A 332 -19.91 -80.24 -39.20
N GLU A 333 -18.74 -80.53 -38.65
CA GLU A 333 -18.12 -81.85 -38.71
C GLU A 333 -18.76 -82.86 -37.74
N ASN A 334 -19.55 -82.40 -36.75
CA ASN A 334 -20.21 -83.26 -35.77
C ASN A 334 -21.65 -83.69 -36.16
N ALA A 335 -22.04 -83.50 -37.43
CA ALA A 335 -23.34 -83.91 -37.97
C ALA A 335 -23.26 -85.12 -38.92
N GLY A 336 -22.16 -85.87 -38.91
CA GLY A 336 -21.96 -87.05 -39.75
C GLY A 336 -21.12 -88.12 -39.07
N ASN A 337 -21.82 -89.10 -38.49
CA ASN A 337 -21.35 -90.42 -38.03
C ASN A 337 -20.91 -90.52 -36.56
N ALA A 338 -21.64 -91.39 -35.85
CA ALA A 338 -21.36 -91.81 -34.50
C ALA A 338 -20.32 -92.95 -34.50
N GLU A 339 -19.50 -92.92 -33.43
CA GLU A 339 -18.83 -94.05 -32.80
C GLU A 339 -17.35 -94.31 -33.16
N VAL A 340 -16.60 -94.53 -32.06
CA VAL A 340 -15.19 -94.99 -31.88
C VAL A 340 -14.16 -93.85 -31.72
N LYS A 341 -13.88 -93.33 -30.51
CA LYS A 341 -13.11 -93.87 -29.35
C LYS A 341 -11.64 -93.44 -29.38
N GLN A 342 -11.26 -92.69 -28.33
CA GLN A 342 -9.93 -92.57 -27.71
C GLN A 342 -8.69 -92.76 -28.59
N SER A 343 -8.06 -91.65 -28.96
CA SER A 343 -6.59 -91.43 -28.84
C SER A 343 -6.22 -90.16 -29.62
N GLU A 344 -5.99 -89.04 -28.92
CA GLU A 344 -5.00 -87.99 -29.25
C GLU A 344 -5.21 -86.80 -28.31
N GLU A 345 -5.18 -87.12 -27.01
CA GLU A 345 -4.87 -86.17 -25.95
C GLU A 345 -3.34 -86.05 -25.91
N ALA A 346 -2.71 -85.50 -26.97
CA ALA A 346 -1.25 -85.31 -27.02
C ALA A 346 -0.70 -84.34 -28.10
N GLU A 347 -1.46 -83.87 -29.10
CA GLU A 347 -0.85 -83.05 -30.19
C GLU A 347 -1.69 -81.84 -30.62
N ALA A 348 -2.35 -81.19 -29.66
CA ALA A 348 -2.97 -79.86 -29.85
C ALA A 348 -2.40 -78.79 -28.90
N GLU A 349 -1.24 -79.06 -28.29
CA GLU A 349 -0.42 -78.10 -27.52
C GLU A 349 0.79 -77.61 -28.35
N ALA A 350 0.67 -77.58 -29.68
CA ALA A 350 1.75 -77.12 -30.58
C ALA A 350 1.30 -76.10 -31.64
N ALA A 351 0.12 -75.49 -31.47
CA ALA A 351 -0.31 -74.35 -32.29
C ALA A 351 -1.09 -73.34 -31.45
N ALA A 352 -0.55 -72.96 -30.29
CA ALA A 352 -0.73 -71.59 -29.86
C ALA A 352 0.03 -70.74 -30.88
N PRO A 353 -0.63 -69.88 -31.70
CA PRO A 353 0.11 -68.75 -32.22
C PRO A 353 0.62 -68.05 -30.96
N ALA A 354 1.95 -68.00 -30.84
CA ALA A 354 2.61 -67.12 -29.91
C ALA A 354 1.82 -65.83 -29.88
N VAL A 355 1.38 -65.43 -28.69
CA VAL A 355 1.09 -64.03 -28.42
C VAL A 355 2.45 -63.36 -28.58
N GLU A 356 2.82 -63.13 -29.84
CA GLU A 356 3.93 -62.31 -30.25
C GLU A 356 3.68 -60.99 -29.53
N GLU A 357 4.66 -60.64 -28.71
CA GLU A 357 4.70 -59.49 -27.83
C GLU A 357 3.94 -58.32 -28.45
N ALA A 358 3.09 -57.67 -27.65
CA ALA A 358 2.67 -56.32 -27.95
C ALA A 358 3.89 -55.55 -28.47
N PRO A 359 3.84 -54.92 -29.66
CA PRO A 359 5.02 -54.28 -30.20
C PRO A 359 5.49 -53.29 -29.14
N ALA A 360 6.68 -53.57 -28.59
CA ALA A 360 7.37 -52.68 -27.66
C ALA A 360 7.26 -51.28 -28.25
N GLU A 361 6.85 -50.31 -27.43
CA GLU A 361 6.89 -48.90 -27.84
C GLU A 361 8.27 -48.68 -28.46
N PRO A 362 8.41 -48.06 -29.66
CA PRO A 362 9.71 -47.56 -30.05
C PRO A 362 10.07 -46.53 -28.98
N GLU A 363 10.95 -46.95 -28.07
CA GLU A 363 11.77 -46.10 -27.25
C GLU A 363 12.56 -45.24 -28.23
N ASP A 364 11.96 -44.13 -28.68
CA ASP A 364 12.70 -42.94 -29.08
C ASP A 364 13.37 -42.41 -27.79
N GLU A 365 14.32 -43.19 -27.24
CA GLU A 365 15.29 -42.78 -26.24
C GLU A 365 16.29 -41.87 -26.95
N GLU A 366 15.85 -40.67 -27.34
CA GLU A 366 16.78 -39.57 -27.24
C GLU A 366 17.08 -39.45 -25.74
N GLU A 367 18.30 -39.81 -25.32
CA GLU A 367 18.76 -39.68 -23.93
C GLU A 367 18.42 -38.27 -23.44
N GLU A 368 17.31 -38.14 -22.70
CA GLU A 368 16.96 -36.90 -22.05
C GLU A 368 18.07 -36.63 -21.04
N PRO A 369 18.78 -35.49 -21.14
CA PRO A 369 19.86 -35.20 -20.21
C PRO A 369 19.29 -35.23 -18.79
N ASP A 370 19.98 -35.90 -17.86
CA ASP A 370 19.58 -35.97 -16.45
C ASP A 370 19.68 -34.57 -15.83
N PHE A 371 18.61 -33.80 -16.02
CA PHE A 371 18.54 -32.40 -15.67
C PHE A 371 18.70 -32.18 -14.17
N GLU A 372 18.28 -33.15 -13.35
CA GLU A 372 18.35 -33.06 -11.88
C GLU A 372 19.77 -33.23 -11.35
N LYS A 373 20.60 -34.07 -12.00
CA LYS A 373 22.00 -34.28 -11.60
C LYS A 373 22.99 -33.36 -12.30
N LEU A 374 22.54 -32.59 -13.30
CA LEU A 374 23.39 -31.65 -14.04
C LEU A 374 23.93 -30.54 -13.13
N ASP A 375 25.26 -30.34 -13.15
CA ASP A 375 25.88 -29.15 -12.55
C ASP A 375 25.61 -27.91 -13.42
N VAL A 376 24.78 -27.01 -12.91
CA VAL A 376 24.30 -25.81 -13.61
C VAL A 376 25.45 -24.90 -14.05
N PHE A 377 26.53 -24.82 -13.28
CA PHE A 377 27.68 -23.95 -13.57
C PHE A 377 28.75 -24.62 -14.43
N GLY A 378 28.66 -25.94 -14.62
CA GLY A 378 29.53 -26.70 -15.53
C GLY A 378 29.04 -26.70 -16.98
N VAL A 379 27.88 -26.11 -17.28
CA VAL A 379 27.29 -26.07 -18.62
C VAL A 379 28.03 -25.06 -19.51
N GLU A 380 28.60 -25.54 -20.62
CA GLU A 380 29.27 -24.68 -21.61
C GLU A 380 28.30 -23.95 -22.55
N ASP A 381 27.22 -24.62 -22.98
CA ASP A 381 26.17 -24.03 -23.83
C ASP A 381 24.78 -24.16 -23.17
N ILE A 382 24.28 -23.04 -22.64
CA ILE A 382 22.94 -23.01 -22.01
C ILE A 382 21.79 -23.18 -23.02
N LEU A 383 22.05 -23.09 -24.33
CA LEU A 383 21.04 -23.21 -25.37
C LEU A 383 20.76 -24.67 -25.75
N ASP A 384 21.69 -25.57 -25.45
CA ASP A 384 21.59 -27.02 -25.69
C ASP A 384 22.45 -27.78 -24.68
N ILE A 385 21.80 -28.28 -23.63
CA ILE A 385 22.42 -29.15 -22.61
C ILE A 385 22.37 -30.64 -23.00
N GLY A 386 21.93 -30.95 -24.21
CA GLY A 386 21.67 -32.31 -24.69
C GLY A 386 20.26 -32.43 -25.28
N GLY A 387 20.11 -33.20 -26.37
CA GLY A 387 18.82 -33.46 -27.00
C GLY A 387 18.10 -32.21 -27.57
N GLY A 388 18.81 -31.09 -27.73
CA GLY A 388 18.23 -29.81 -28.13
C GLY A 388 17.45 -29.09 -27.02
N GLN A 389 17.65 -29.51 -25.76
CA GLN A 389 17.00 -28.92 -24.59
C GLN A 389 17.83 -27.74 -24.07
N PRO A 390 17.28 -26.51 -23.94
CA PRO A 390 17.98 -25.42 -23.28
C PRO A 390 17.91 -25.55 -21.75
N LEU A 391 18.90 -25.00 -21.05
CA LEU A 391 18.96 -24.99 -19.57
C LEU A 391 17.72 -24.33 -18.94
N PHE A 392 17.18 -23.30 -19.58
CA PHE A 392 15.97 -22.58 -19.15
C PHE A 392 14.66 -23.19 -19.69
N SER A 393 14.68 -24.45 -20.16
CA SER A 393 13.49 -25.13 -20.70
C SER A 393 12.31 -25.19 -19.71
N ALA A 394 12.61 -25.32 -18.41
CA ALA A 394 11.63 -25.39 -17.33
C ALA A 394 11.19 -24.01 -16.77
N PHE A 395 11.78 -22.90 -17.24
CA PHE A 395 11.51 -21.56 -16.69
C PHE A 395 10.04 -21.17 -16.84
N GLN A 396 9.44 -20.78 -15.73
CA GLN A 396 8.13 -20.16 -15.68
C GLN A 396 8.25 -18.63 -15.72
N PHE A 397 7.11 -17.95 -15.80
CA PHE A 397 7.04 -16.48 -15.75
C PHE A 397 7.86 -15.89 -14.59
N GLU A 398 7.81 -16.56 -13.44
CA GLU A 398 8.51 -16.16 -12.22
C GLU A 398 10.03 -16.19 -12.39
N ASP A 399 10.56 -17.23 -13.04
CA ASP A 399 11.99 -17.38 -13.27
C ASP A 399 12.50 -16.32 -14.25
N TRP A 400 11.77 -16.08 -15.35
CA TRP A 400 12.08 -14.99 -16.29
C TRP A 400 12.07 -13.63 -15.59
N THR A 401 11.12 -13.41 -14.68
CA THR A 401 11.00 -12.18 -13.91
C THR A 401 12.19 -12.00 -12.95
N MET A 402 12.57 -13.06 -12.23
CA MET A 402 13.71 -13.03 -11.31
C MET A 402 15.05 -12.87 -12.03
N MET A 403 15.22 -13.50 -13.19
CA MET A 403 16.39 -13.30 -14.05
C MET A 403 16.48 -11.86 -14.54
N GLY A 404 15.35 -11.30 -14.99
CA GLY A 404 15.26 -9.89 -15.38
C GLY A 404 15.66 -8.96 -14.25
N LEU A 405 15.15 -9.18 -13.03
CA LEU A 405 15.51 -8.40 -11.85
C LEU A 405 17.02 -8.47 -11.54
N ARG A 406 17.62 -9.67 -11.60
CA ARG A 406 19.08 -9.86 -11.40
C ARG A 406 19.88 -9.01 -12.38
N PHE A 407 19.57 -9.11 -13.68
CA PHE A 407 20.25 -8.35 -14.72
C PHE A 407 20.06 -6.84 -14.53
N GLU A 408 18.82 -6.39 -14.29
CA GLU A 408 18.51 -4.97 -14.12
C GLU A 408 19.27 -4.35 -12.95
N LEU A 409 19.30 -5.01 -11.79
CA LEU A 409 20.03 -4.51 -10.63
C LEU A 409 21.55 -4.58 -10.84
N TYR A 410 22.05 -5.66 -11.45
CA TYR A 410 23.45 -5.79 -11.83
C TYR A 410 23.90 -4.61 -12.69
N LEU A 411 23.17 -4.37 -13.80
CA LEU A 411 23.52 -3.35 -14.77
C LEU A 411 23.41 -1.95 -14.13
N LEU A 412 22.38 -1.71 -13.32
CA LEU A 412 22.20 -0.45 -12.62
C LEU A 412 23.36 -0.12 -11.68
N THR A 413 23.83 -1.08 -10.88
CA THR A 413 24.93 -0.83 -9.93
C THR A 413 26.23 -0.45 -10.64
N HIS A 414 26.54 -1.12 -11.76
CA HIS A 414 27.73 -0.83 -12.57
C HIS A 414 27.59 0.45 -13.38
N ALA A 415 26.41 0.69 -13.97
CA ALA A 415 26.13 1.93 -14.69
C ALA A 415 26.22 3.14 -13.77
N PHE A 416 25.65 3.06 -12.57
CA PHE A 416 25.73 4.12 -11.58
C PHE A 416 27.18 4.46 -11.21
N LYS A 417 28.03 3.45 -10.93
CA LYS A 417 29.46 3.67 -10.64
C LYS A 417 30.16 4.41 -11.79
N ARG A 418 29.88 4.04 -13.04
CA ARG A 418 30.44 4.68 -14.24
C ARG A 418 29.92 6.11 -14.45
N ASP A 419 28.62 6.31 -14.31
CA ASP A 419 27.95 7.58 -14.65
C ASP A 419 28.17 8.66 -13.59
N VAL A 420 28.33 8.27 -12.33
CA VAL A 420 28.71 9.17 -11.24
C VAL A 420 30.15 9.66 -11.40
N ASN A 421 31.04 8.77 -11.86
CA ASN A 421 32.46 9.05 -12.05
C ASN A 421 33.16 9.71 -10.82
N ASP A 422 32.78 9.31 -9.60
CA ASP A 422 33.36 9.78 -8.33
C ASP A 422 33.89 8.57 -7.53
N PRO A 423 35.21 8.43 -7.35
CA PRO A 423 35.82 7.31 -6.60
C PRO A 423 35.35 7.19 -5.15
N ASP A 424 34.92 8.29 -4.51
CA ASP A 424 34.42 8.25 -3.13
C ASP A 424 32.99 7.70 -3.03
N ARG A 425 32.30 7.60 -4.17
CA ARG A 425 30.92 7.13 -4.26
C ARG A 425 30.89 5.69 -4.73
N VAL A 426 30.99 4.79 -3.76
CA VAL A 426 31.22 3.36 -3.98
C VAL A 426 29.98 2.64 -4.52
N GLY A 427 28.78 3.21 -4.40
CA GLY A 427 27.58 2.60 -4.96
C GLY A 427 26.29 3.31 -4.56
N ILE A 428 25.18 2.60 -4.70
CA ILE A 428 23.85 3.12 -4.44
C ILE A 428 23.45 2.82 -2.99
N HIS A 429 23.07 3.82 -2.21
CA HIS A 429 22.44 3.58 -0.91
C HIS A 429 21.10 2.85 -1.07
N LEU A 430 20.81 1.87 -0.22
CA LEU A 430 19.58 1.06 -0.27
C LEU A 430 18.29 1.89 -0.43
N GLU A 431 18.17 2.98 0.31
CA GLU A 431 16.98 3.86 0.28
C GLU A 431 16.80 4.61 -1.05
N HIS A 432 17.88 4.84 -1.78
CA HIS A 432 17.86 5.58 -3.06
C HIS A 432 17.77 4.65 -4.27
N LEU A 433 17.83 3.33 -4.07
CA LEU A 433 17.75 2.35 -5.15
C LEU A 433 16.48 2.51 -6.02
N PRO A 434 15.25 2.71 -5.45
CA PRO A 434 14.06 2.91 -6.27
C PRO A 434 14.13 4.17 -7.15
N PHE A 435 14.76 5.23 -6.66
CA PHE A 435 14.95 6.46 -7.43
C PHE A 435 15.85 6.22 -8.64
N TYR A 436 17.00 5.59 -8.44
CA TYR A 436 17.93 5.32 -9.54
C TYR A 436 17.35 4.30 -10.53
N TYR A 437 16.67 3.27 -10.04
CA TYR A 437 15.96 2.33 -10.89
C TYR A 437 14.95 3.04 -11.81
N ASN A 438 14.15 3.97 -11.26
CA ASN A 438 13.24 4.79 -12.07
C ASN A 438 13.97 5.70 -13.05
N LYS A 439 15.06 6.34 -12.62
CA LYS A 439 15.83 7.25 -13.47
C LYS A 439 16.41 6.53 -14.70
N TYR A 440 16.92 5.31 -14.51
CA TYR A 440 17.57 4.51 -15.54
C TYR A 440 16.59 3.74 -16.43
N TYR A 441 15.65 3.02 -15.83
CA TYR A 441 14.73 2.16 -16.57
C TYR A 441 13.41 2.83 -16.95
N LYS A 442 13.14 4.05 -16.46
CA LYS A 442 11.83 4.72 -16.58
C LYS A 442 10.67 3.84 -16.06
N LYS A 443 10.98 2.98 -15.09
CA LYS A 443 10.08 1.98 -14.50
C LYS A 443 10.17 2.08 -12.98
N SER A 444 9.06 1.88 -12.28
CA SER A 444 9.08 1.85 -10.81
C SER A 444 9.58 0.50 -10.29
N LEU A 445 10.42 0.51 -9.25
CA LEU A 445 10.82 -0.71 -8.54
C LEU A 445 9.71 -1.12 -7.57
N ASN A 446 8.79 -1.96 -8.03
CA ASN A 446 7.62 -2.36 -7.24
C ASN A 446 7.90 -3.60 -6.38
N THR A 447 8.15 -3.42 -5.08
CA THR A 447 8.42 -4.54 -4.15
C THR A 447 7.22 -5.48 -3.99
N LYS A 448 6.00 -4.93 -3.97
CA LYS A 448 4.75 -5.71 -3.82
C LYS A 448 4.54 -6.70 -4.97
N PHE A 449 5.01 -6.36 -6.17
CA PHE A 449 4.95 -7.26 -7.31
C PHE A 449 5.69 -8.58 -7.02
N PHE A 450 6.81 -8.53 -6.30
CA PHE A 450 7.61 -9.68 -5.87
C PHE A 450 7.12 -10.33 -4.57
N GLY A 451 5.99 -9.87 -4.01
CA GLY A 451 5.43 -10.41 -2.77
C GLY A 451 6.20 -10.00 -1.51
N VAL A 452 7.00 -8.93 -1.57
CA VAL A 452 7.80 -8.42 -0.45
C VAL A 452 7.47 -6.95 -0.16
N GLU A 453 7.68 -6.52 1.08
CA GLU A 453 7.33 -5.15 1.50
C GLU A 453 8.50 -4.19 1.31
N THR A 454 9.71 -4.60 1.67
CA THR A 454 10.87 -3.72 1.69
C THR A 454 11.83 -3.98 0.52
N VAL A 455 12.59 -2.94 0.14
CA VAL A 455 13.68 -3.06 -0.86
C VAL A 455 14.75 -4.04 -0.37
N LYS A 456 14.99 -4.11 0.95
CA LYS A 456 15.93 -5.05 1.54
C LYS A 456 15.52 -6.50 1.28
N ASP A 457 14.24 -6.81 1.48
CA ASP A 457 13.70 -8.16 1.25
C ASP A 457 13.73 -8.51 -0.24
N LEU A 458 13.49 -7.54 -1.12
CA LEU A 458 13.65 -7.71 -2.56
C LEU A 458 15.09 -8.09 -2.94
N LEU A 459 16.08 -7.41 -2.36
CA LEU A 459 17.50 -7.74 -2.61
C LEU A 459 17.88 -9.11 -2.04
N HIS A 460 17.25 -9.56 -0.95
CA HIS A 460 17.49 -10.91 -0.42
C HIS A 460 17.06 -12.02 -1.40
N LEU A 461 16.04 -11.78 -2.24
CA LEU A 461 15.61 -12.73 -3.27
C LEU A 461 16.66 -12.94 -4.39
N VAL A 462 17.60 -11.99 -4.54
CA VAL A 462 18.67 -11.98 -5.54
C VAL A 462 20.05 -11.82 -4.91
N ARG A 463 20.23 -12.33 -3.68
CA ARG A 463 21.48 -12.23 -2.91
C ARG A 463 22.71 -12.83 -3.62
N ASP A 464 22.45 -13.76 -4.54
CA ASP A 464 23.45 -14.40 -5.39
C ASP A 464 24.10 -13.41 -6.37
N CYS A 465 23.35 -12.38 -6.78
CA CYS A 465 23.80 -11.36 -7.73
C CYS A 465 24.13 -10.02 -7.06
N ILE A 466 23.32 -9.61 -6.07
CA ILE A 466 23.39 -8.28 -5.44
C ILE A 466 23.47 -8.41 -3.93
N VAL A 467 24.36 -7.65 -3.31
CA VAL A 467 24.54 -7.63 -1.86
C VAL A 467 24.57 -6.20 -1.33
N VAL A 468 24.17 -6.06 -0.06
CA VAL A 468 24.29 -4.80 0.66
C VAL A 468 25.52 -4.88 1.57
N ARG A 469 26.53 -4.04 1.33
CA ARG A 469 27.79 -4.03 2.09
C ARG A 469 27.98 -2.72 2.86
N GLY A 470 28.76 -2.84 3.94
CA GLY A 470 29.25 -1.71 4.74
C GLY A 470 28.24 -1.09 5.69
N LYS A 471 28.72 -0.16 6.53
CA LYS A 471 27.89 0.60 7.49
C LYS A 471 26.85 1.47 6.79
N ASN A 472 27.18 1.96 5.60
CA ASN A 472 26.35 2.86 4.79
C ASN A 472 25.34 2.11 3.90
N LYS A 473 25.09 0.82 4.12
CA LYS A 473 24.08 0.01 3.39
C LYS A 473 24.12 0.23 1.87
N VAL A 474 25.31 0.12 1.29
CA VAL A 474 25.55 0.35 -0.14
C VAL A 474 25.29 -0.94 -0.91
N VAL A 475 24.53 -0.83 -2.00
CA VAL A 475 24.20 -1.92 -2.92
C VAL A 475 25.37 -2.12 -3.89
N GLU A 476 25.86 -3.35 -3.96
CA GLU A 476 26.97 -3.77 -4.81
C GLU A 476 26.65 -5.09 -5.53
N ALA A 477 27.06 -5.20 -6.79
CA ALA A 477 26.99 -6.46 -7.53
C ALA A 477 28.16 -7.38 -7.18
N ASN A 478 27.87 -8.67 -7.02
CA ASN A 478 28.89 -9.71 -6.85
C ASN A 478 29.57 -10.07 -8.18
N LEU A 479 28.92 -9.77 -9.30
CA LEU A 479 29.41 -10.07 -10.64
C LEU A 479 30.26 -8.92 -11.20
N PRO A 480 31.37 -9.20 -11.93
CA PRO A 480 32.20 -8.18 -12.57
C PRO A 480 31.43 -7.32 -13.56
N ALA A 481 31.87 -6.06 -13.77
CA ALA A 481 31.18 -5.09 -14.63
C ALA A 481 31.26 -5.41 -16.14
N GLU A 482 32.25 -6.20 -16.52
CA GLU A 482 32.50 -6.66 -17.89
C GLU A 482 32.58 -8.18 -17.82
N MET A 483 31.63 -8.83 -18.47
CA MET A 483 31.55 -10.29 -18.56
C MET A 483 31.50 -10.65 -20.04
N GLU A 484 32.15 -11.74 -20.40
CA GLU A 484 32.16 -12.26 -21.78
C GLU A 484 30.76 -12.72 -22.22
N SER A 485 29.95 -13.15 -21.25
CA SER A 485 28.63 -13.73 -21.50
C SER A 485 27.67 -13.45 -20.35
N TRP A 486 26.39 -13.27 -20.69
CA TRP A 486 25.31 -13.09 -19.72
C TRP A 486 24.58 -14.39 -19.37
N GLN A 487 25.08 -15.53 -19.86
CA GLN A 487 24.56 -16.85 -19.53
C GLN A 487 24.55 -17.11 -18.01
N ILE A 488 25.45 -16.47 -17.26
CA ILE A 488 25.48 -16.56 -15.80
C ILE A 488 24.14 -16.19 -15.14
N PHE A 489 23.35 -15.27 -15.71
CA PHE A 489 22.04 -14.93 -15.14
C PHE A 489 21.03 -16.05 -15.28
N VAL A 490 21.13 -16.85 -16.35
CA VAL A 490 20.35 -18.08 -16.52
C VAL A 490 20.79 -19.09 -15.47
N MET A 491 22.09 -19.33 -15.34
CA MET A 491 22.64 -20.29 -14.38
C MET A 491 22.25 -19.96 -12.93
N LEU A 492 22.42 -18.71 -12.52
CA LEU A 492 22.01 -18.22 -11.20
C LEU A 492 20.50 -18.38 -10.96
N THR A 493 19.69 -18.13 -11.98
CA THR A 493 18.23 -18.26 -11.87
C THR A 493 17.82 -19.72 -11.78
N GLU A 494 18.44 -20.61 -12.56
CA GLU A 494 18.15 -22.05 -12.52
C GLU A 494 18.58 -22.67 -11.20
N GLU A 495 19.77 -22.36 -10.68
CA GLU A 495 20.18 -22.85 -9.36
C GLU A 495 19.24 -22.33 -8.26
N ALA A 496 18.87 -21.06 -8.31
CA ALA A 496 17.88 -20.51 -7.37
C ALA A 496 16.49 -21.16 -7.52
N ARG A 497 16.11 -21.59 -8.73
CA ARG A 497 14.85 -22.32 -8.97
C ARG A 497 14.92 -23.72 -8.37
N ARG A 498 16.01 -24.45 -8.60
CA ARG A 498 16.25 -25.78 -8.02
C ARG A 498 16.29 -25.74 -6.50
N ASP A 499 16.98 -24.76 -5.91
CA ASP A 499 16.98 -24.57 -4.45
C ASP A 499 15.58 -24.32 -3.89
N ARG A 500 14.79 -23.44 -4.51
CA ARG A 500 13.40 -23.19 -4.09
C ARG A 500 12.56 -24.45 -4.19
N MET A 501 12.68 -25.21 -5.28
CA MET A 501 11.93 -26.45 -5.48
C MET A 501 12.29 -27.48 -4.41
N ARG A 502 13.59 -27.71 -4.15
CA ARG A 502 14.07 -28.58 -3.06
C ARG A 502 13.50 -28.18 -1.70
N ARG A 503 13.46 -26.89 -1.38
CA ARG A 503 12.88 -26.40 -0.10
C ARG A 503 11.38 -26.63 -0.01
N VAL A 504 10.65 -26.40 -1.11
CA VAL A 504 9.22 -26.66 -1.19
C VAL A 504 8.91 -28.15 -1.02
N ASP A 505 9.69 -29.03 -1.67
CA ASP A 505 9.50 -30.49 -1.57
C ASP A 505 9.80 -31.03 -0.16
N LEU A 506 10.67 -30.35 0.59
CA LEU A 506 10.93 -30.59 2.02
C LEU A 506 9.86 -29.99 2.96
N GLY A 507 8.83 -29.32 2.41
CA GLY A 507 7.72 -28.75 3.17
C GLY A 507 7.90 -27.30 3.62
N ASP A 508 8.95 -26.60 3.16
CA ASP A 508 9.11 -25.16 3.40
C ASP A 508 8.35 -24.34 2.34
N ASP A 509 7.04 -24.17 2.56
CA ASP A 509 6.18 -23.37 1.69
C ASP A 509 6.56 -21.87 1.64
N SER A 510 7.40 -21.39 2.58
CA SER A 510 7.88 -20.01 2.55
C SER A 510 8.86 -19.74 1.40
N ALA A 511 9.43 -20.78 0.81
CA ALA A 511 10.33 -20.68 -0.34
C ALA A 511 9.62 -20.39 -1.67
N ARG A 512 8.28 -20.50 -1.73
CA ARG A 512 7.48 -20.19 -2.92
C ARG A 512 7.51 -18.70 -3.23
N LEU A 513 7.76 -18.34 -4.49
CA LEU A 513 7.64 -16.95 -4.93
C LEU A 513 6.15 -16.55 -4.95
N LYS A 514 5.85 -15.36 -4.44
CA LYS A 514 4.50 -14.80 -4.38
C LYS A 514 4.37 -13.65 -5.35
N LEU A 515 4.71 -13.90 -6.62
CA LEU A 515 4.63 -12.89 -7.65
C LEU A 515 3.16 -12.59 -7.96
N THR A 516 2.77 -11.33 -7.84
CA THR A 516 1.42 -10.91 -8.22
C THR A 516 1.43 -10.61 -9.71
N PRO A 517 0.66 -11.30 -10.57
CA PRO A 517 0.60 -10.95 -11.99
C PRO A 517 0.20 -9.49 -12.14
N GLN A 518 1.06 -8.64 -12.73
CA GLN A 518 0.62 -7.29 -13.06
C GLN A 518 -0.43 -7.43 -14.16
N THR A 519 -1.68 -7.07 -13.86
CA THR A 519 -2.56 -6.54 -14.90
C THR A 519 -1.84 -5.33 -15.47
N VAL A 520 -1.34 -5.47 -16.70
CA VAL A 520 -0.90 -4.34 -17.52
C VAL A 520 -2.05 -3.34 -17.57
N GLN A 521 -1.99 -2.30 -16.74
CA GLN A 521 -2.78 -1.10 -16.98
C GLN A 521 -2.14 -0.46 -18.21
N SER A 522 -2.71 -0.78 -19.37
CA SER A 522 -2.54 0.02 -20.57
C SER A 522 -2.70 1.48 -20.17
N THR A 523 -1.62 2.24 -20.24
CA THR A 523 -1.67 3.70 -20.18
C THR A 523 -2.50 4.15 -21.37
N THR A 524 -3.82 4.28 -21.18
CA THR A 524 -4.65 5.08 -22.07
C THR A 524 -4.12 6.50 -21.95
N ALA A 525 -3.53 6.96 -23.04
CA ALA A 525 -3.18 8.36 -23.23
C ALA A 525 -4.40 9.20 -22.85
N ASN A 526 -4.26 10.00 -21.80
CA ASN A 526 -5.25 10.96 -21.39
C ASN A 526 -5.21 12.11 -22.40
N THR A 527 -5.93 11.95 -23.52
CA THR A 527 -6.18 13.03 -24.48
C THR A 527 -7.22 13.97 -23.86
N THR A 528 -6.79 14.76 -22.89
CA THR A 528 -7.51 15.97 -22.49
C THR A 528 -7.46 16.95 -23.65
N LYS A 529 -8.62 17.18 -24.29
CA LYS A 529 -8.84 18.26 -25.25
C LYS A 529 -8.36 19.59 -24.66
N PRO A 530 -7.70 20.47 -25.43
CA PRO A 530 -7.37 21.80 -24.94
C PRO A 530 -8.66 22.62 -24.85
N GLN A 531 -9.09 22.92 -23.63
CA GLN A 531 -10.08 23.98 -23.41
C GLN A 531 -9.38 25.32 -23.67
N GLY A 532 -9.93 26.06 -24.63
CA GLY A 532 -9.44 27.37 -25.02
C GLY A 532 -9.44 28.34 -23.84
N VAL A 533 -8.28 28.93 -23.60
CA VAL A 533 -8.11 30.08 -22.72
C VAL A 533 -8.79 31.28 -23.39
N THR A 534 -9.98 31.65 -22.92
CA THR A 534 -10.54 32.98 -23.21
C THR A 534 -10.00 33.97 -22.19
N ILE A 535 -9.14 34.86 -22.67
CA ILE A 535 -8.56 35.98 -21.93
C ILE A 535 -9.69 36.98 -21.57
N PRO A 536 -9.89 37.38 -20.30
CA PRO A 536 -10.83 38.45 -19.97
C PRO A 536 -10.21 39.80 -20.30
N ARG A 537 -10.89 40.58 -21.15
CA ARG A 537 -10.56 41.96 -21.51
C ARG A 537 -11.23 42.91 -20.50
N PRO A 538 -10.56 43.94 -19.98
CA PRO A 538 -11.14 44.83 -18.98
C PRO A 538 -11.84 46.04 -19.62
N GLY A 539 -12.97 46.43 -19.03
CA GLY A 539 -13.44 47.83 -19.00
C GLY A 539 -14.65 48.18 -19.88
N GLY A 540 -15.69 48.71 -19.22
CA GLY A 540 -16.51 49.78 -19.80
C GLY A 540 -18.01 49.75 -19.55
N GLY A 541 -18.47 50.47 -18.51
CA GLY A 541 -19.79 51.14 -18.42
C GLY A 541 -21.01 50.22 -18.16
N GLY A 542 -21.91 50.49 -17.21
CA GLY A 542 -22.35 51.77 -16.66
C GLY A 542 -23.81 51.99 -17.03
N GLY A 543 -24.70 51.96 -16.03
CA GLY A 543 -26.14 52.25 -16.13
C GLY A 543 -26.97 51.08 -15.59
N GLY A 544 -27.71 51.18 -14.50
CA GLY A 544 -28.35 52.35 -13.91
C GLY A 544 -29.82 51.98 -13.69
N SER A 545 -30.18 51.81 -12.42
CA SER A 545 -31.50 51.43 -11.92
C SER A 545 -32.53 52.57 -12.05
N SER A 546 -33.78 52.19 -11.79
CA SER A 546 -34.96 52.95 -11.32
C SER A 546 -35.83 53.70 -12.33
N GLY A 547 -37.09 53.24 -12.40
CA GLY A 547 -38.21 54.16 -12.33
C GLY A 547 -38.44 54.59 -10.88
N GLY A 548 -38.88 55.84 -10.71
CA GLY A 548 -39.09 56.50 -9.43
C GLY A 548 -38.72 57.98 -9.52
#